data_AF-A0A2E9XJY0-F1
#
_entry.id   AF-A0A2E9XJY0-F1
#
_cell.length_a   1.000
_cell.length_b   1.000
_cell.length_c   1.000
_cell.angle_alpha   90.00
_cell.angle_beta   90.00
_cell.angle_gamma   90.00
#
_symmetry.space_group_name_H-M   'P 1'
#
loop_
_entity.id
_entity.type
_entity.pdbx_description
1 polymer ?
#
loop_
_entity_poly.entity_id
_entity_poly.type
_entity_poly.pdbx_seq_one_letter_code
_entity_poly.pdbx_strand_id
1 'polypeptide(L)'
;MRRVKNISYQFLFLLLMSCGGGYELSEEPLTQKSITPSEIESAINAEAEHTQDLIVRDKLNYQVTSLRTLMSDGISGVDTYELIRNFGGPGAIETPDLYPINHPFVRHIIEDTNESVGNHFVFKLHRDIDRDRDREEITDRQRNEIKTYAQSEDAVKGFEDEIVIFTWKFYIPAELSLSTRFTHFFQLKAVGGNDSHPILTLTGNNQSGGDGYEIRHSPHNYDTELARVPRSKLDARWMRAYVRVQFSNEGNLRMIVGDLLTEEVVFDLERENIDMWRGTSSEHFVRPKWGIYRSLADSYNLRQQEEIVKFADFEISKGKTP
;
A
#
# COMPACT_ATOMS: atom_id res chain seq x y z
N MET A 1 59.07 -28.90 -16.13
CA MET A 1 58.93 -27.78 -17.10
C MET A 1 57.45 -27.36 -17.15
N ARG A 2 57.07 -26.32 -16.40
CA ARG A 2 55.78 -25.62 -16.44
C ARG A 2 55.93 -24.37 -15.56
N ARG A 3 55.79 -23.16 -16.10
CA ARG A 3 55.57 -21.93 -15.32
C ARG A 3 54.71 -20.93 -16.09
N VAL A 4 53.52 -20.74 -15.54
CA VAL A 4 52.75 -19.50 -15.25
C VAL A 4 53.13 -18.22 -16.00
N LYS A 5 52.13 -17.55 -16.58
CA LYS A 5 52.14 -16.12 -16.94
C LYS A 5 51.06 -15.37 -16.14
N ASN A 6 51.49 -14.34 -15.40
CA ASN A 6 50.68 -13.21 -14.96
C ASN A 6 51.08 -12.01 -15.84
N ILE A 7 50.11 -11.22 -16.31
CA ILE A 7 50.35 -9.90 -16.91
C ILE A 7 49.36 -8.92 -16.28
N SER A 8 49.92 -7.82 -15.78
CA SER A 8 49.27 -6.64 -15.22
C SER A 8 48.91 -5.65 -16.34
N TYR A 9 47.78 -4.95 -16.23
CA TYR A 9 47.39 -3.86 -17.13
C TYR A 9 47.52 -2.50 -16.43
N GLN A 10 48.23 -1.58 -17.07
CA GLN A 10 48.45 -0.20 -16.66
C GLN A 10 47.69 0.72 -17.64
N PHE A 11 46.85 1.62 -17.15
CA PHE A 11 46.06 2.57 -17.95
C PHE A 11 46.89 3.82 -18.30
N LEU A 12 46.84 4.24 -19.57
CA LEU A 12 47.49 5.42 -20.12
C LEU A 12 46.41 6.44 -20.54
N PHE A 13 46.46 7.66 -19.98
CA PHE A 13 45.59 8.78 -20.33
C PHE A 13 46.16 9.55 -21.54
N LEU A 14 45.30 9.85 -22.53
CA LEU A 14 45.64 10.55 -23.75
C LEU A 14 45.31 12.05 -23.61
N LEU A 15 46.28 12.92 -23.94
CA LEU A 15 46.14 14.38 -23.94
C LEU A 15 45.96 14.87 -25.40
N LEU A 16 44.99 15.74 -25.66
CA LEU A 16 44.83 16.45 -26.94
C LEU A 16 45.03 17.97 -26.71
N MET A 17 45.93 18.55 -27.49
CA MET A 17 46.25 19.98 -27.57
C MET A 17 45.39 20.66 -28.65
N SER A 18 44.92 21.87 -28.37
CA SER A 18 44.43 22.84 -29.37
C SER A 18 44.91 24.25 -29.01
N CYS A 19 45.32 25.01 -30.02
CA CYS A 19 45.97 26.31 -29.93
C CYS A 19 44.98 27.50 -29.98
N GLY A 20 45.34 28.58 -29.26
CA GLY A 20 45.17 29.96 -29.75
C GLY A 20 44.07 30.80 -29.10
N GLY A 21 44.47 31.85 -28.38
CA GLY A 21 43.62 32.98 -28.01
C GLY A 21 43.97 33.58 -26.66
N GLY A 22 44.88 34.56 -26.63
CA GLY A 22 45.27 35.26 -25.42
C GLY A 22 44.23 36.28 -24.96
N TYR A 23 43.85 36.21 -23.68
CA TYR A 23 43.20 37.27 -22.92
C TYR A 23 43.68 37.18 -21.46
N GLU A 24 43.82 38.35 -20.84
CA GLU A 24 44.44 38.61 -19.54
C GLU A 24 43.85 37.78 -18.39
N LEU A 25 44.73 37.22 -17.54
CA LEU A 25 44.38 36.60 -16.27
C LEU A 25 44.20 37.68 -15.21
N SER A 26 42.95 37.95 -14.82
CA SER A 26 42.63 38.53 -13.52
C SER A 26 42.40 37.39 -12.53
N GLU A 27 43.32 37.20 -11.59
CA GLU A 27 43.14 36.32 -10.44
C GLU A 27 42.12 36.93 -9.48
N GLU A 28 40.88 36.44 -9.50
CA GLU A 28 39.98 36.59 -8.34
C GLU A 28 40.22 35.44 -7.37
N PRO A 29 40.39 35.71 -6.06
CA PRO A 29 40.61 34.66 -5.09
C PRO A 29 39.31 33.87 -4.87
N LEU A 30 39.37 32.56 -5.08
CA LEU A 30 38.38 31.60 -4.60
C LEU A 30 38.26 31.75 -3.08
N THR A 31 37.21 32.46 -2.64
CA THR A 31 36.82 32.49 -1.23
C THR A 31 36.20 31.14 -0.89
N GLN A 32 36.99 30.33 -0.18
CA GLN A 32 36.54 29.10 0.43
C GLN A 32 35.45 29.46 1.46
N LYS A 33 34.19 29.23 1.10
CA LYS A 33 33.05 29.46 1.99
C LYS A 33 33.21 28.53 3.20
N SER A 34 33.62 29.09 4.33
CA SER A 34 33.75 28.37 5.59
C SER A 34 32.36 27.94 6.04
N ILE A 35 32.06 26.66 5.91
CA ILE A 35 30.86 26.05 6.48
C ILE A 35 30.99 26.17 8.00
N THR A 36 30.02 26.81 8.63
CA THR A 36 30.03 27.00 10.08
C THR A 36 29.71 25.69 10.81
N PRO A 37 30.18 25.48 12.05
CA PRO A 37 29.78 24.31 12.86
C PRO A 37 28.26 24.16 13.00
N SER A 38 27.51 25.27 12.92
CA SER A 38 26.05 25.32 12.89
C SER A 38 25.43 24.78 11.59
N GLU A 39 26.05 25.02 10.42
CA GLU A 39 25.64 24.42 9.15
C GLU A 39 26.05 22.94 9.03
N ILE A 40 27.07 22.53 9.78
CA ILE A 40 27.45 21.12 9.94
C ILE A 40 26.49 20.43 10.93
N GLU A 41 26.10 21.07 12.03
CA GLU A 41 25.09 20.56 12.98
C GLU A 41 23.68 20.50 12.36
N SER A 42 23.30 21.44 11.50
CA SER A 42 22.02 21.38 10.78
C SER A 42 21.99 20.30 9.70
N ALA A 43 23.14 19.96 9.12
CA ALA A 43 23.29 18.83 8.20
C ALA A 43 23.42 17.47 8.91
N ILE A 44 23.83 17.46 10.18
CA ILE A 44 23.96 16.24 11.00
C ILE A 44 22.66 15.87 11.73
N ASN A 45 21.73 16.82 11.94
CA ASN A 45 20.47 16.58 12.69
C ASN A 45 19.19 16.48 11.82
N ALA A 46 19.31 16.29 10.51
CA ALA A 46 18.19 15.80 9.71
C ALA A 46 18.30 14.27 9.58
N GLU A 47 18.24 13.55 10.70
CA GLU A 47 17.99 12.11 10.62
C GLU A 47 16.66 11.93 9.90
N ALA A 48 16.67 11.21 8.78
CA ALA A 48 15.45 10.86 8.08
C ALA A 48 14.55 10.11 9.06
N GLU A 49 13.34 10.62 9.28
CA GLU A 49 12.43 10.05 10.26
C GLU A 49 12.04 8.63 9.82
N HIS A 50 12.26 7.65 10.70
CA HIS A 50 12.00 6.25 10.39
C HIS A 50 10.52 5.91 10.58
N THR A 51 9.99 5.05 9.69
CA THR A 51 8.57 4.66 9.69
C THR A 51 8.09 4.14 11.05
N GLN A 52 8.93 3.37 11.74
CA GLN A 52 8.57 2.79 13.03
C GLN A 52 8.45 3.86 14.13
N ASP A 53 9.29 4.90 14.09
CA ASP A 53 9.23 6.02 15.03
C ASP A 53 7.93 6.81 14.88
N LEU A 54 7.52 7.10 13.64
CA LEU A 54 6.25 7.76 13.36
C LEU A 54 5.06 6.98 13.91
N ILE A 55 5.04 5.65 13.72
CA ILE A 55 3.98 4.79 14.22
C ILE A 55 3.97 4.74 15.75
N VAL A 56 5.14 4.64 16.39
CA VAL A 56 5.27 4.64 17.85
C VAL A 56 4.78 5.95 18.45
N ARG A 57 5.14 7.10 17.85
CA ARG A 57 4.68 8.41 18.30
C ARG A 57 3.17 8.57 18.14
N ASP A 58 2.61 8.17 17.00
CA ASP A 58 1.16 8.26 16.80
C ASP A 58 0.38 7.36 17.77
N LYS A 59 0.93 6.19 18.11
CA LYS A 59 0.39 5.27 19.12
C LYS A 59 0.29 5.88 20.52
N LEU A 60 0.99 6.97 20.83
CA LEU A 60 0.86 7.68 22.10
C LEU A 60 -0.45 8.48 22.22
N ASN A 61 -1.11 8.75 21.10
CA ASN A 61 -2.32 9.58 21.05
C ASN A 61 -3.61 8.81 21.37
N TYR A 62 -3.54 7.50 21.67
CA TYR A 62 -4.70 6.68 21.95
C TYR A 62 -4.37 5.45 22.79
N GLN A 63 -5.37 4.93 23.49
CA GLN A 63 -5.32 3.65 24.17
C GLN A 63 -6.08 2.59 23.35
N VAL A 64 -5.42 1.46 23.04
CA VAL A 64 -6.06 0.32 22.39
C VAL A 64 -7.00 -0.38 23.38
N THR A 65 -8.24 -0.61 22.95
CA THR A 65 -9.31 -1.23 23.74
C THR A 65 -9.71 -2.61 23.24
N SER A 66 -9.47 -2.91 21.97
CA SER A 66 -9.57 -4.26 21.40
C SER A 66 -8.60 -4.42 20.25
N LEU A 67 -8.17 -5.66 20.01
CA LEU A 67 -7.33 -6.07 18.89
C LEU A 67 -7.91 -7.35 18.27
N ARG A 68 -7.89 -7.40 16.94
CA ARG A 68 -8.14 -8.60 16.13
C ARG A 68 -7.06 -8.73 15.09
N THR A 69 -6.65 -9.97 14.85
CA THR A 69 -5.53 -10.29 13.96
C THR A 69 -5.94 -11.37 12.96
N LEU A 70 -5.50 -11.22 11.72
CA LEU A 70 -5.50 -12.30 10.73
C LEU A 70 -4.05 -12.52 10.31
N MET A 71 -3.52 -13.67 10.74
CA MET A 71 -2.15 -14.10 10.51
C MET A 71 -2.20 -15.36 9.64
N SER A 72 -1.30 -15.46 8.66
CA SER A 72 -1.09 -16.70 7.92
C SER A 72 -0.32 -17.68 8.81
N ASP A 73 -0.75 -18.93 8.85
CA ASP A 73 -0.06 -20.01 9.56
C ASP A 73 0.69 -20.96 8.61
N GLY A 74 0.63 -20.67 7.31
CA GLY A 74 1.45 -21.26 6.26
C GLY A 74 0.77 -22.45 5.58
N ILE A 75 1.38 -22.96 4.51
CA ILE A 75 0.76 -23.96 3.61
C ILE A 75 0.30 -25.25 4.32
N SER A 76 0.90 -25.59 5.47
CA SER A 76 0.57 -26.79 6.25
C SER A 76 -0.35 -26.53 7.45
N GLY A 77 -0.85 -25.30 7.60
CA GLY A 77 -1.72 -24.88 8.70
C GLY A 77 -3.20 -25.06 8.41
N VAL A 78 -4.02 -24.19 9.00
CA VAL A 78 -5.47 -24.15 8.79
C VAL A 78 -5.78 -23.73 7.36
N ASP A 79 -6.91 -24.17 6.80
CA ASP A 79 -7.31 -23.72 5.46
C ASP A 79 -7.38 -22.18 5.39
N THR A 80 -6.77 -21.61 4.35
CA THR A 80 -6.67 -20.15 4.18
C THR A 80 -8.02 -19.43 4.26
N TYR A 81 -9.10 -20.02 3.74
CA TYR A 81 -10.43 -19.42 3.83
C TYR A 81 -11.07 -19.61 5.20
N GLU A 82 -10.74 -20.68 5.91
CA GLU A 82 -11.12 -20.83 7.31
C GLU A 82 -10.47 -19.76 8.19
N LEU A 83 -9.16 -19.48 8.03
CA LEU A 83 -8.48 -18.36 8.72
C LEU A 83 -9.19 -17.03 8.47
N ILE A 84 -9.48 -16.70 7.20
CA ILE A 84 -10.15 -15.44 6.85
C ILE A 84 -11.58 -15.39 7.41
N ARG A 85 -12.33 -16.50 7.37
CA ARG A 85 -13.69 -16.55 7.94
C ARG A 85 -13.68 -16.45 9.46
N ASN A 86 -12.68 -16.97 10.15
CA ASN A 86 -12.54 -16.82 11.60
C ASN A 86 -12.27 -15.36 11.99
N PHE A 87 -11.58 -14.60 11.14
CA PHE A 87 -11.33 -13.18 11.35
C PHE A 87 -12.54 -12.29 10.99
N GLY A 88 -13.09 -12.45 9.78
CA GLY A 88 -14.09 -11.53 9.24
C GLY A 88 -15.52 -12.07 9.25
N GLY A 89 -15.74 -13.34 9.59
CA GLY A 89 -17.02 -14.05 9.47
C GLY A 89 -17.21 -14.78 8.12
N PRO A 90 -18.25 -15.63 8.00
CA PRO A 90 -18.45 -16.49 6.82
C PRO A 90 -18.50 -15.76 5.46
N GLY A 91 -19.01 -14.53 5.43
CA GLY A 91 -19.15 -13.68 4.23
C GLY A 91 -18.00 -12.72 3.97
N ALA A 92 -16.84 -12.94 4.60
CA ALA A 92 -15.69 -12.04 4.54
C ALA A 92 -14.90 -12.11 3.22
N ILE A 93 -15.16 -13.10 2.37
CA ILE A 93 -14.34 -13.37 1.17
C ILE A 93 -15.16 -13.06 -0.08
N GLU A 94 -14.65 -12.17 -0.93
CA GLU A 94 -15.16 -11.85 -2.27
C GLU A 94 -14.09 -12.23 -3.29
N THR A 95 -13.94 -13.52 -3.54
CA THR A 95 -12.89 -14.09 -4.39
C THR A 95 -13.53 -14.93 -5.50
N PRO A 96 -12.95 -14.96 -6.72
CA PRO A 96 -13.57 -15.62 -7.87
C PRO A 96 -14.04 -17.05 -7.56
N ASP A 97 -13.17 -17.91 -7.04
CA ASP A 97 -13.44 -19.34 -6.96
C ASP A 97 -14.52 -19.77 -5.96
N LEU A 98 -15.03 -18.84 -5.15
CA LEU A 98 -16.20 -19.08 -4.32
C LEU A 98 -17.53 -18.91 -5.08
N TYR A 99 -17.50 -18.50 -6.35
CA TYR A 99 -18.69 -18.36 -7.18
C TYR A 99 -18.71 -19.41 -8.30
N PRO A 100 -19.81 -20.16 -8.49
CA PRO A 100 -19.88 -21.27 -9.46
C PRO A 100 -19.54 -20.88 -10.91
N ILE A 101 -19.71 -19.61 -11.27
CA ILE A 101 -19.52 -19.08 -12.62
C ILE A 101 -18.25 -18.22 -12.77
N ASN A 102 -17.41 -18.13 -11.73
CA ASN A 102 -16.25 -17.26 -11.71
C ASN A 102 -14.98 -18.04 -11.33
N HIS A 103 -14.43 -18.79 -12.27
CA HIS A 103 -13.17 -19.53 -12.06
C HIS A 103 -13.14 -20.48 -10.82
N PRO A 104 -14.18 -21.32 -10.59
CA PRO A 104 -14.37 -22.10 -9.34
C PRO A 104 -13.34 -23.21 -9.07
N PHE A 105 -12.45 -23.52 -10.01
CA PHE A 105 -11.52 -24.65 -9.92
C PHE A 105 -10.07 -24.24 -9.63
N VAL A 106 -9.82 -22.95 -9.44
CA VAL A 106 -8.49 -22.43 -9.11
C VAL A 106 -8.60 -21.61 -7.85
N ARG A 107 -7.80 -21.93 -6.83
CA ARG A 107 -7.81 -21.20 -5.57
C ARG A 107 -7.22 -19.80 -5.76
N HIS A 108 -7.96 -18.75 -5.40
CA HIS A 108 -7.49 -17.37 -5.61
C HIS A 108 -6.84 -16.72 -4.38
N ILE A 109 -6.98 -17.31 -3.19
CA ILE A 109 -6.16 -16.92 -2.03
C ILE A 109 -5.55 -18.18 -1.44
N ILE A 110 -4.22 -18.19 -1.44
CA ILE A 110 -3.39 -19.26 -0.88
C ILE A 110 -2.40 -18.66 0.12
N GLU A 111 -1.69 -19.53 0.83
CA GLU A 111 -0.58 -19.15 1.68
C GLU A 111 0.75 -19.52 1.05
N ASP A 112 1.78 -18.76 1.38
CA ASP A 112 3.17 -18.95 0.98
C ASP A 112 4.07 -18.49 2.14
N THR A 113 5.38 -18.75 2.06
CA THR A 113 6.33 -18.35 3.11
C THR A 113 7.63 -17.85 2.50
N ASN A 114 8.24 -16.82 3.10
CA ASN A 114 9.56 -16.35 2.71
C ASN A 114 10.32 -15.78 3.91
N GLU A 115 11.63 -15.56 3.73
CA GLU A 115 12.52 -15.10 4.80
C GLU A 115 12.24 -13.65 5.25
N SER A 116 11.66 -12.80 4.39
CA SER A 116 11.48 -11.37 4.68
C SER A 116 10.33 -11.10 5.65
N VAL A 117 9.22 -11.84 5.53
CA VAL A 117 8.02 -11.62 6.38
C VAL A 117 7.46 -12.88 7.02
N GLY A 118 7.99 -14.06 6.67
CA GLY A 118 7.43 -15.34 7.10
C GLY A 118 6.22 -15.76 6.27
N ASN A 119 5.26 -16.41 6.94
CA ASN A 119 4.01 -16.86 6.33
C ASN A 119 3.15 -15.67 5.91
N HIS A 120 2.57 -15.75 4.71
CA HIS A 120 1.78 -14.68 4.13
C HIS A 120 0.73 -15.21 3.17
N PHE A 121 -0.29 -14.40 2.91
CA PHE A 121 -1.32 -14.67 1.93
C PHE A 121 -0.90 -14.18 0.55
N VAL A 122 -1.26 -14.94 -0.49
CA VAL A 122 -1.08 -14.60 -1.90
C VAL A 122 -2.44 -14.54 -2.57
N PHE A 123 -2.82 -13.36 -3.03
CA PHE A 123 -4.06 -13.09 -3.74
C PHE A 123 -3.78 -13.11 -5.23
N LYS A 124 -4.49 -13.95 -5.98
CA LYS A 124 -4.33 -14.15 -7.43
C LYS A 124 -5.46 -13.49 -8.20
N LEU A 125 -5.18 -13.03 -9.40
CA LEU A 125 -6.17 -12.50 -10.33
C LEU A 125 -5.77 -12.80 -11.78
N HIS A 126 -6.74 -13.23 -12.59
CA HIS A 126 -6.57 -13.65 -13.98
C HIS A 126 -7.44 -12.78 -14.89
N ARG A 127 -6.80 -11.87 -15.64
CA ARG A 127 -7.47 -10.82 -16.43
C ARG A 127 -8.62 -11.30 -17.34
N ASP A 128 -8.44 -12.45 -17.99
CA ASP A 128 -9.37 -12.89 -19.04
C ASP A 128 -10.49 -13.82 -18.54
N ILE A 129 -10.39 -14.35 -17.32
CA ILE A 129 -11.32 -15.38 -16.81
C ILE A 129 -11.98 -15.02 -15.47
N ASP A 130 -11.35 -14.18 -14.66
CA ASP A 130 -11.94 -13.74 -13.39
C ASP A 130 -12.92 -12.58 -13.60
N ARG A 131 -13.85 -12.38 -12.67
CA ARG A 131 -14.92 -11.37 -12.74
C ARG A 131 -15.15 -10.71 -11.38
N ASP A 132 -16.02 -9.70 -11.32
CA ASP A 132 -16.55 -9.20 -10.04
C ASP A 132 -17.65 -10.12 -9.51
N ARG A 133 -17.29 -11.07 -8.64
CA ARG A 133 -18.22 -12.01 -7.99
C ARG A 133 -18.99 -12.85 -9.01
N ASP A 134 -20.27 -13.13 -8.77
CA ASP A 134 -21.19 -13.87 -9.65
C ASP A 134 -21.98 -12.95 -10.61
N ARG A 135 -21.39 -11.83 -11.04
CA ARG A 135 -22.07 -10.78 -11.81
C ARG A 135 -21.62 -10.78 -13.27
N GLU A 136 -22.27 -11.56 -14.12
CA GLU A 136 -21.91 -11.66 -15.56
C GLU A 136 -22.06 -10.34 -16.32
N GLU A 137 -23.00 -9.51 -15.89
CA GLU A 137 -23.29 -8.21 -16.51
C GLU A 137 -22.23 -7.14 -16.17
N ILE A 138 -21.40 -7.38 -15.15
CA ILE A 138 -20.30 -6.51 -14.77
C ILE A 138 -19.04 -7.00 -15.49
N THR A 139 -18.70 -6.32 -16.58
CA THR A 139 -17.56 -6.67 -17.46
C THR A 139 -16.41 -5.66 -17.40
N ASP A 140 -16.57 -4.57 -16.65
CA ASP A 140 -15.63 -3.46 -16.59
C ASP A 140 -14.65 -3.54 -15.42
N ARG A 141 -14.66 -4.64 -14.64
CA ARG A 141 -13.83 -4.83 -13.43
C ARG A 141 -13.75 -6.29 -12.96
N GLN A 142 -12.74 -6.57 -12.14
CA GLN A 142 -12.54 -7.86 -11.46
C GLN A 142 -12.21 -7.65 -9.98
N ARG A 143 -12.50 -8.65 -9.14
CA ARG A 143 -12.24 -8.58 -7.70
C ARG A 143 -11.70 -9.89 -7.16
N ASN A 144 -10.67 -9.78 -6.33
CA ASN A 144 -10.30 -10.78 -5.34
C ASN A 144 -9.96 -10.04 -4.03
N GLU A 145 -10.88 -10.00 -3.09
CA GLU A 145 -10.75 -9.23 -1.85
C GLU A 145 -11.28 -9.98 -0.63
N ILE A 146 -10.74 -9.61 0.54
CA ILE A 146 -11.33 -9.88 1.85
C ILE A 146 -11.90 -8.59 2.43
N LYS A 147 -12.92 -8.70 3.29
CA LYS A 147 -13.62 -7.57 3.90
C LYS A 147 -14.22 -7.95 5.24
N THR A 148 -14.66 -6.94 5.99
CA THR A 148 -15.68 -7.12 7.03
C THR A 148 -17.06 -6.75 6.49
N TYR A 149 -18.13 -7.17 7.14
CA TYR A 149 -19.50 -6.99 6.67
C TYR A 149 -20.50 -6.97 7.83
N ALA A 150 -21.80 -6.87 7.54
CA ALA A 150 -22.81 -6.60 8.57
C ALA A 150 -22.82 -7.65 9.69
N GLN A 151 -22.59 -8.93 9.37
CA GLN A 151 -22.54 -10.02 10.34
C GLN A 151 -21.13 -10.32 10.89
N SER A 152 -20.11 -9.55 10.51
CA SER A 152 -18.84 -9.57 11.26
C SER A 152 -19.07 -9.09 12.68
N GLU A 153 -18.18 -9.41 13.61
CA GLU A 153 -18.20 -8.80 14.94
C GLU A 153 -17.91 -7.28 14.87
N ASP A 154 -18.34 -6.53 15.88
CA ASP A 154 -18.20 -5.08 15.90
C ASP A 154 -16.75 -4.61 16.10
N ALA A 155 -15.91 -5.48 16.67
CA ALA A 155 -14.48 -5.22 16.87
C ALA A 155 -13.71 -4.99 15.56
N VAL A 156 -14.25 -5.44 14.42
CA VAL A 156 -13.64 -5.31 13.09
C VAL A 156 -14.37 -4.32 12.16
N LYS A 157 -15.30 -3.53 12.71
CA LYS A 157 -16.03 -2.46 12.01
C LYS A 157 -15.61 -1.10 12.57
N GLY A 158 -15.86 -0.01 11.85
CA GLY A 158 -15.78 1.35 12.39
C GLY A 158 -17.15 1.98 12.49
N PHE A 159 -17.60 2.28 13.69
CA PHE A 159 -18.83 3.02 13.95
C PHE A 159 -18.55 4.51 14.14
N GLU A 160 -19.62 5.31 14.14
CA GLU A 160 -19.54 6.75 14.37
C GLU A 160 -18.77 7.08 15.66
N ASP A 161 -17.92 8.09 15.57
CA ASP A 161 -17.03 8.61 16.62
C ASP A 161 -15.96 7.64 17.15
N GLU A 162 -15.89 6.40 16.65
CA GLU A 162 -14.84 5.48 17.04
C GLU A 162 -13.50 5.83 16.39
N ILE A 163 -12.43 5.56 17.14
CA ILE A 163 -11.08 5.49 16.59
C ILE A 163 -10.78 4.04 16.24
N VAL A 164 -10.40 3.79 14.98
CA VAL A 164 -9.99 2.47 14.51
C VAL A 164 -8.64 2.56 13.84
N ILE A 165 -7.78 1.59 14.14
CA ILE A 165 -6.44 1.46 13.58
C ILE A 165 -6.37 0.17 12.77
N PHE A 166 -5.92 0.29 11.52
CA PHE A 166 -5.66 -0.82 10.61
C PHE A 166 -4.16 -0.90 10.39
N THR A 167 -3.55 -2.06 10.65
CA THR A 167 -2.14 -2.32 10.31
C THR A 167 -2.07 -3.58 9.46
N TRP A 168 -1.23 -3.58 8.44
CA TRP A 168 -0.95 -4.78 7.65
C TRP A 168 0.39 -4.63 6.92
N LYS A 169 0.91 -5.75 6.43
CA LYS A 169 2.03 -5.80 5.51
C LYS A 169 1.53 -6.15 4.12
N PHE A 170 2.15 -5.59 3.09
CA PHE A 170 1.81 -5.90 1.71
C PHE A 170 3.01 -5.85 0.77
N TYR A 171 2.91 -6.55 -0.35
CA TYR A 171 3.91 -6.56 -1.42
C TYR A 171 3.20 -6.57 -2.77
N ILE A 172 3.66 -5.68 -3.66
CA ILE A 172 3.16 -5.57 -5.03
C ILE A 172 4.32 -5.91 -5.98
N PRO A 173 4.21 -6.99 -6.80
CA PRO A 173 5.24 -7.32 -7.77
C PRO A 173 5.43 -6.21 -8.81
N ALA A 174 6.67 -5.98 -9.25
CA ALA A 174 6.98 -4.92 -10.21
C ALA A 174 6.32 -5.13 -11.58
N GLU A 175 6.04 -6.38 -11.94
CA GLU A 175 5.37 -6.78 -13.18
C GLU A 175 3.85 -6.63 -13.14
N LEU A 176 3.26 -6.31 -11.98
CA LEU A 176 1.81 -6.13 -11.87
C LEU A 176 1.35 -4.93 -12.70
N SER A 177 0.41 -5.18 -13.61
CA SER A 177 -0.16 -4.16 -14.49
C SER A 177 -1.20 -3.32 -13.75
N LEU A 178 -1.03 -2.00 -13.78
CA LEU A 178 -1.98 -1.05 -13.20
C LEU A 178 -2.96 -0.58 -14.28
N SER A 179 -4.25 -0.59 -13.95
CA SER A 179 -5.27 0.02 -14.82
C SER A 179 -5.20 1.55 -14.77
N THR A 180 -5.55 2.19 -15.87
CA THR A 180 -5.72 3.67 -16.00
C THR A 180 -6.86 4.25 -15.18
N ARG A 181 -7.77 3.42 -14.65
CA ARG A 181 -8.89 3.89 -13.82
C ARG A 181 -8.62 3.67 -12.33
N PHE A 182 -8.46 2.40 -11.96
CA PHE A 182 -8.12 2.02 -10.59
C PHE A 182 -7.63 0.58 -10.50
N THR A 183 -6.72 0.36 -9.56
CA THR A 183 -6.30 -0.95 -9.05
C THR A 183 -6.20 -0.81 -7.53
N HIS A 184 -7.30 -1.03 -6.82
CA HIS A 184 -7.38 -0.86 -5.37
C HIS A 184 -6.74 -2.04 -4.64
N PHE A 185 -5.88 -1.73 -3.67
CA PHE A 185 -5.24 -2.72 -2.79
C PHE A 185 -5.76 -2.67 -1.35
N PHE A 186 -6.26 -1.51 -0.93
CA PHE A 186 -6.95 -1.29 0.34
C PHE A 186 -8.05 -0.26 0.17
N GLN A 187 -9.15 -0.44 0.89
CA GLN A 187 -10.29 0.46 0.89
C GLN A 187 -10.89 0.59 2.30
N LEU A 188 -11.34 1.79 2.64
CA LEU A 188 -12.35 2.01 3.67
C LEU A 188 -13.68 2.31 3.00
N LYS A 189 -14.70 1.50 3.26
CA LYS A 189 -15.98 1.54 2.56
C LYS A 189 -17.13 1.62 3.55
N ALA A 190 -17.98 2.63 3.42
CA ALA A 190 -19.24 2.69 4.17
C ALA A 190 -20.15 1.50 3.84
N VAL A 191 -20.94 1.08 4.82
CA VAL A 191 -22.09 0.18 4.70
C VAL A 191 -23.29 0.95 5.26
N GLY A 192 -24.26 1.24 4.38
CA GLY A 192 -25.37 2.15 4.67
C GLY A 192 -25.04 3.62 4.40
N GLY A 193 -26.07 4.46 4.29
CA GLY A 193 -25.95 5.87 3.91
C GLY A 193 -25.59 6.03 2.42
N ASN A 194 -24.79 7.06 2.08
CA ASN A 194 -24.22 7.19 0.74
C ASN A 194 -22.98 6.29 0.59
N ASP A 195 -23.22 5.02 0.27
CA ASP A 195 -22.19 4.00 0.14
C ASP A 195 -21.85 3.66 -1.33
N SER A 196 -22.03 4.59 -2.25
CA SER A 196 -21.66 4.38 -3.66
C SER A 196 -20.15 4.23 -3.88
N HIS A 197 -19.33 5.03 -3.18
CA HIS A 197 -17.87 5.07 -3.33
C HIS A 197 -17.14 4.65 -2.04
N PRO A 198 -15.89 4.14 -2.13
CA PRO A 198 -14.96 4.09 -1.01
C PRO A 198 -14.71 5.47 -0.41
N ILE A 199 -14.53 5.55 0.89
CA ILE A 199 -14.16 6.78 1.61
C ILE A 199 -12.67 7.05 1.41
N LEU A 200 -11.84 6.01 1.48
CA LEU A 200 -10.40 6.05 1.34
C LEU A 200 -9.93 4.86 0.52
N THR A 201 -8.95 5.04 -0.36
CA THR A 201 -8.28 3.94 -1.07
C THR A 201 -6.78 4.12 -1.12
N LEU A 202 -6.05 3.00 -1.02
CA LEU A 202 -4.71 2.87 -1.60
C LEU A 202 -4.89 2.20 -2.96
N THR A 203 -4.56 2.92 -4.03
CA THR A 203 -4.79 2.46 -5.40
C THR A 203 -3.56 2.67 -6.26
N GLY A 204 -3.25 1.70 -7.12
CA GLY A 204 -2.36 1.91 -8.24
C GLY A 204 -3.11 2.45 -9.45
N ASN A 205 -2.46 3.27 -10.25
CA ASN A 205 -3.01 3.81 -11.50
C ASN A 205 -1.91 4.08 -12.53
N ASN A 206 -2.18 3.76 -13.79
CA ASN A 206 -1.41 4.16 -14.96
C ASN A 206 -2.04 5.40 -15.61
N GLN A 207 -1.52 6.60 -15.32
CA GLN A 207 -2.04 7.84 -15.91
C GLN A 207 -1.03 8.46 -16.88
N SER A 208 -1.45 9.45 -17.68
CA SER A 208 -0.55 10.17 -18.60
C SER A 208 0.63 10.86 -17.90
N GLY A 209 0.51 11.16 -16.60
CA GLY A 209 1.59 11.68 -15.75
C GLY A 209 2.55 10.62 -15.21
N GLY A 210 2.36 9.35 -15.57
CA GLY A 210 3.16 8.21 -15.15
C GLY A 210 2.43 7.29 -14.18
N ASP A 211 2.85 6.03 -14.18
CA ASP A 211 2.33 5.01 -13.29
C ASP A 211 2.76 5.24 -11.84
N GLY A 212 1.85 5.00 -10.91
CA GLY A 212 2.18 5.12 -9.51
C GLY A 212 1.05 4.68 -8.60
N TYR A 213 1.23 5.00 -7.32
CA TYR A 213 0.31 4.68 -6.25
C TYR A 213 -0.19 5.95 -5.60
N GLU A 214 -1.47 5.95 -5.28
CA GLU A 214 -2.20 7.10 -4.79
C GLU A 214 -2.96 6.74 -3.52
N ILE A 215 -2.99 7.67 -2.58
CA ILE A 215 -3.99 7.67 -1.51
C ILE A 215 -5.11 8.61 -1.96
N ARG A 216 -6.30 8.05 -2.20
CA ARG A 216 -7.47 8.84 -2.59
C ARG A 216 -8.48 8.89 -1.45
N HIS A 217 -9.04 10.07 -1.22
CA HIS A 217 -10.20 10.29 -0.36
C HIS A 217 -11.40 10.72 -1.20
N SER A 218 -12.56 10.15 -0.92
CA SER A 218 -13.78 10.43 -1.68
C SER A 218 -14.90 10.82 -0.70
N PRO A 219 -15.07 12.12 -0.39
CA PRO A 219 -16.10 12.57 0.56
C PRO A 219 -17.49 12.17 0.10
N HIS A 220 -17.76 12.15 -1.21
CA HIS A 220 -19.04 11.68 -1.76
C HIS A 220 -18.85 10.92 -3.08
N ASN A 221 -19.17 11.56 -4.20
CA ASN A 221 -19.22 10.98 -5.54
C ASN A 221 -18.06 11.45 -6.44
N TYR A 222 -16.98 11.92 -5.82
CA TYR A 222 -15.76 12.33 -6.49
C TYR A 222 -14.55 11.94 -5.65
N ASP A 223 -13.42 11.74 -6.31
CA ASP A 223 -12.15 11.38 -5.69
C ASP A 223 -11.22 12.60 -5.61
N THR A 224 -10.52 12.72 -4.49
CA THR A 224 -9.41 13.65 -4.29
C THR A 224 -8.14 12.85 -4.03
N GLU A 225 -7.07 13.11 -4.80
CA GLU A 225 -5.75 12.55 -4.51
C GLU A 225 -5.14 13.30 -3.31
N LEU A 226 -4.93 12.60 -2.20
CA LEU A 226 -4.27 13.15 -1.01
C LEU A 226 -2.73 13.09 -1.12
N ALA A 227 -2.22 12.06 -1.81
CA ALA A 227 -0.81 11.88 -2.11
C ALA A 227 -0.61 10.89 -3.25
N ARG A 228 0.55 10.99 -3.91
CA ARG A 228 1.02 10.08 -4.94
C ARG A 228 2.51 9.82 -4.80
N VAL A 229 2.92 8.60 -5.12
CA VAL A 229 4.33 8.23 -5.29
C VAL A 229 4.53 7.42 -6.58
N PRO A 230 5.72 7.47 -7.19
CA PRO A 230 6.02 6.64 -8.36
C PRO A 230 6.13 5.15 -7.98
N ARG A 231 5.99 4.26 -8.97
CA ARG A 231 6.09 2.80 -8.77
C ARG A 231 7.34 2.36 -8.02
N SER A 232 8.49 2.98 -8.29
CA SER A 232 9.78 2.67 -7.66
C SER A 232 9.78 2.79 -6.13
N LYS A 233 8.80 3.47 -5.55
CA LYS A 233 8.64 3.57 -4.10
C LYS A 233 7.97 2.36 -3.47
N LEU A 234 7.12 1.60 -4.18
CA LEU A 234 6.37 0.46 -3.64
C LEU A 234 6.67 -0.89 -4.28
N ASP A 235 7.00 -0.91 -5.57
CA ASP A 235 7.14 -2.15 -6.32
C ASP A 235 8.27 -3.02 -5.79
N ALA A 236 8.02 -4.32 -5.77
CA ALA A 236 8.97 -5.36 -5.38
C ALA A 236 9.57 -5.18 -3.97
N ARG A 237 8.81 -4.56 -3.07
CA ARG A 237 9.22 -4.27 -1.69
C ARG A 237 8.10 -4.64 -0.74
N TRP A 238 8.45 -5.20 0.42
CA TRP A 238 7.48 -5.41 1.49
C TRP A 238 7.29 -4.11 2.25
N MET A 239 6.05 -3.69 2.37
CA MET A 239 5.64 -2.47 3.04
C MET A 239 4.84 -2.78 4.29
N ARG A 240 4.96 -1.94 5.30
CA ARG A 240 4.01 -1.86 6.42
C ARG A 240 3.11 -0.65 6.20
N ALA A 241 1.80 -0.88 6.23
CA ALA A 241 0.82 0.18 6.29
C ALA A 241 0.26 0.28 7.71
N TYR A 242 0.07 1.51 8.16
CA TYR A 242 -0.59 1.89 9.39
C TYR A 242 -1.61 2.99 9.06
N VAL A 243 -2.88 2.77 9.38
CA VAL A 243 -3.97 3.72 9.12
C VAL A 243 -4.80 3.88 10.37
N ARG A 244 -4.78 5.05 11.00
CA ARG A 244 -5.67 5.42 12.10
C ARG A 244 -6.73 6.37 11.60
N VAL A 245 -7.99 6.08 11.92
CA VAL A 245 -9.14 6.91 11.55
C VAL A 245 -10.01 7.17 12.76
N GLN A 246 -10.46 8.41 12.92
CA GLN A 246 -11.64 8.74 13.73
C GLN A 246 -12.84 8.90 12.79
N PHE A 247 -13.86 8.06 12.94
CA PHE A 247 -14.98 7.99 12.02
C PHE A 247 -16.08 9.00 12.35
N SER A 248 -15.97 10.20 11.81
CA SER A 248 -17.04 11.22 11.85
C SER A 248 -17.02 12.06 10.57
N ASN A 249 -18.00 12.96 10.40
CA ASN A 249 -17.99 13.92 9.29
C ASN A 249 -16.87 14.96 9.41
N GLU A 250 -16.41 15.22 10.64
CA GLU A 250 -15.24 16.04 10.98
C GLU A 250 -14.18 15.13 11.61
N GLY A 251 -13.84 14.07 10.88
CA GLY A 251 -12.97 13.00 11.35
C GLY A 251 -11.49 13.33 11.23
N ASN A 252 -10.68 12.35 11.61
CA ASN A 252 -9.22 12.44 11.54
C ASN A 252 -8.66 11.23 10.79
N LEU A 253 -7.65 11.46 9.96
CA LEU A 253 -6.93 10.43 9.21
C LEU A 253 -5.43 10.57 9.44
N ARG A 254 -4.81 9.50 9.93
CA ARG A 254 -3.36 9.30 9.91
C ARG A 254 -3.06 8.08 9.05
N MET A 255 -2.20 8.21 8.05
CA MET A 255 -1.71 7.10 7.25
C MET A 255 -0.20 7.16 7.12
N ILE A 256 0.47 6.09 7.54
CA ILE A 256 1.91 5.91 7.41
C ILE A 256 2.14 4.61 6.63
N VAL A 257 2.92 4.68 5.56
CA VAL A 257 3.40 3.50 4.84
C VAL A 257 4.90 3.60 4.72
N GLY A 258 5.60 2.51 5.04
CA GLY A 258 7.04 2.47 4.86
C GLY A 258 7.59 1.09 4.60
N ASP A 259 8.81 1.09 4.10
CA ASP A 259 9.55 -0.12 3.74
C ASP A 259 9.94 -0.93 4.97
N LEU A 260 9.73 -2.24 4.94
CA LEU A 260 10.05 -3.12 6.07
C LEU A 260 11.54 -3.29 6.32
N LEU A 261 12.37 -3.16 5.30
CA LEU A 261 13.82 -3.40 5.37
C LEU A 261 14.59 -2.12 5.66
N THR A 262 14.29 -1.04 4.94
CA THR A 262 15.01 0.24 5.02
C THR A 262 14.35 1.24 5.97
N GLU A 263 13.12 0.98 6.40
CA GLU A 263 12.27 1.89 7.18
C GLU A 263 12.00 3.25 6.50
N GLU A 264 12.31 3.36 5.20
CA GLU A 264 12.01 4.51 4.38
C GLU A 264 10.50 4.79 4.40
N VAL A 265 10.15 6.00 4.80
CA VAL A 265 8.76 6.47 4.77
C VAL A 265 8.36 6.74 3.32
N VAL A 266 7.31 6.05 2.87
CA VAL A 266 6.77 6.12 1.51
C VAL A 266 5.53 7.00 1.46
N PHE A 267 4.62 6.85 2.44
CA PHE A 267 3.51 7.77 2.65
C PHE A 267 3.50 8.23 4.10
N ASP A 268 3.31 9.53 4.29
CA ASP A 268 3.17 10.18 5.59
C ASP A 268 2.04 11.21 5.48
N LEU A 269 0.84 10.83 5.90
CA LEU A 269 -0.35 11.66 5.79
C LEU A 269 -1.02 11.85 7.15
N GLU A 270 -1.32 13.10 7.44
CA GLU A 270 -2.15 13.51 8.55
C GLU A 270 -3.16 14.54 8.05
N ARG A 271 -4.44 14.31 8.33
CA ARG A 271 -5.55 15.18 7.97
C ARG A 271 -6.51 15.25 9.15
N GLU A 272 -6.76 16.47 9.60
CA GLU A 272 -7.81 16.79 10.56
C GLU A 272 -9.04 17.32 9.83
N ASN A 273 -10.21 17.26 10.48
CA ASN A 273 -11.47 17.77 9.95
C ASN A 273 -11.81 17.23 8.54
N ILE A 274 -11.58 15.93 8.34
CA ILE A 274 -11.80 15.24 7.06
C ILE A 274 -13.00 14.30 7.16
N ASP A 275 -13.86 14.30 6.13
CA ASP A 275 -15.09 13.51 6.13
C ASP A 275 -14.84 12.01 5.97
N MET A 276 -14.86 11.28 7.10
CA MET A 276 -14.61 9.84 7.17
C MET A 276 -15.89 9.02 7.44
N TRP A 277 -17.06 9.65 7.42
CA TRP A 277 -18.32 8.99 7.79
C TRP A 277 -19.43 9.21 6.77
N ARG A 278 -20.24 8.19 6.53
CA ARG A 278 -21.43 8.26 5.64
C ARG A 278 -22.71 7.83 6.34
N GLY A 279 -22.61 7.44 7.61
CA GLY A 279 -23.71 6.85 8.35
C GLY A 279 -24.81 7.87 8.64
N THR A 280 -26.04 7.38 8.77
CA THR A 280 -27.23 8.15 9.15
C THR A 280 -28.10 7.37 10.13
N SER A 281 -27.56 6.27 10.65
CA SER A 281 -28.21 5.31 11.55
C SER A 281 -27.11 4.63 12.37
N SER A 282 -27.44 4.21 13.58
CA SER A 282 -26.53 3.50 14.49
C SER A 282 -26.08 2.13 13.97
N GLU A 283 -26.78 1.57 12.99
CA GLU A 283 -26.39 0.30 12.34
C GLU A 283 -25.38 0.50 11.19
N HIS A 284 -25.16 1.73 10.73
CA HIS A 284 -24.19 2.01 9.68
C HIS A 284 -22.77 1.91 10.24
N PHE A 285 -21.82 1.53 9.39
CA PHE A 285 -20.42 1.39 9.76
C PHE A 285 -19.52 1.54 8.54
N VAL A 286 -18.23 1.73 8.78
CA VAL A 286 -17.17 1.65 7.77
C VAL A 286 -16.45 0.32 7.92
N ARG A 287 -16.25 -0.37 6.80
CA ARG A 287 -15.49 -1.62 6.74
C ARG A 287 -14.17 -1.42 6.01
N PRO A 288 -13.10 -2.10 6.43
CA PRO A 288 -11.93 -2.27 5.59
C PRO A 288 -12.17 -3.36 4.51
N LYS A 289 -11.46 -3.21 3.40
CA LYS A 289 -11.29 -4.25 2.37
C LYS A 289 -9.83 -4.30 1.94
N TRP A 290 -9.30 -5.50 1.69
CA TRP A 290 -7.94 -5.74 1.21
C TRP A 290 -7.96 -6.74 0.06
N GLY A 291 -7.09 -6.57 -0.94
CA GLY A 291 -6.97 -7.51 -2.05
C GLY A 291 -6.57 -6.84 -3.35
N ILE A 292 -7.14 -7.28 -4.47
CA ILE A 292 -7.07 -6.61 -5.77
C ILE A 292 -8.49 -6.38 -6.27
N TYR A 293 -8.87 -5.12 -6.43
CA TYR A 293 -10.08 -4.74 -7.14
C TYR A 293 -9.73 -3.74 -8.23
N ARG A 294 -9.91 -4.13 -9.48
CA ARG A 294 -9.33 -3.45 -10.63
C ARG A 294 -10.32 -3.25 -11.75
N SER A 295 -10.24 -2.11 -12.42
CA SER A 295 -10.97 -1.85 -13.66
C SER A 295 -10.36 -2.61 -14.85
N LEU A 296 -11.24 -3.09 -15.73
CA LEU A 296 -10.90 -3.67 -17.03
C LEU A 296 -11.18 -2.70 -18.19
N ALA A 297 -11.49 -1.43 -17.91
CA ALA A 297 -11.79 -0.43 -18.94
C ALA A 297 -10.66 -0.29 -19.98
N ASP A 298 -9.43 -0.57 -19.57
CA ASP A 298 -8.23 -0.60 -20.40
C ASP A 298 -7.53 -1.97 -20.34
N SER A 299 -8.30 -3.05 -20.38
CA SER A 299 -7.80 -4.43 -20.30
C SER A 299 -6.67 -4.76 -21.29
N TYR A 300 -6.57 -4.06 -22.42
CA TYR A 300 -5.47 -4.19 -23.38
C TYR A 300 -4.09 -3.77 -22.81
N ASN A 301 -4.06 -2.91 -21.79
CA ASN A 301 -2.85 -2.52 -21.05
C ASN A 301 -2.51 -3.47 -19.90
N LEU A 302 -3.44 -4.34 -19.51
CA LEU A 302 -3.24 -5.31 -18.45
C LEU A 302 -2.67 -6.59 -19.04
N ARG A 303 -1.73 -7.24 -18.34
CA ARG A 303 -1.18 -8.51 -18.81
C ARG A 303 -2.16 -9.68 -18.64
N GLN A 304 -1.98 -10.72 -19.45
CA GLN A 304 -2.83 -11.92 -19.46
C GLN A 304 -2.47 -12.94 -18.38
N GLN A 305 -1.20 -12.96 -17.98
CA GLN A 305 -0.69 -13.91 -17.00
C GLN A 305 -1.32 -13.67 -15.63
N GLU A 306 -1.36 -14.72 -14.80
CA GLU A 306 -1.79 -14.62 -13.40
C GLU A 306 -1.00 -13.50 -12.70
N GLU A 307 -1.73 -12.59 -12.08
CA GLU A 307 -1.17 -11.51 -11.29
C GLU A 307 -1.39 -11.79 -9.82
N ILE A 308 -0.39 -11.44 -9.02
CA ILE A 308 -0.45 -11.67 -7.59
C ILE A 308 -0.18 -10.38 -6.83
N VAL A 309 -0.78 -10.25 -5.66
CA VAL A 309 -0.30 -9.39 -4.58
C VAL A 309 -0.23 -10.21 -3.31
N LYS A 310 0.60 -9.78 -2.38
CA LYS A 310 0.81 -10.50 -1.13
C LYS A 310 0.46 -9.62 0.06
N PHE A 311 -0.10 -10.24 1.09
CA PHE A 311 -0.43 -9.56 2.34
C PHE A 311 -0.05 -10.41 3.54
N ALA A 312 0.31 -9.78 4.64
CA ALA A 312 0.57 -10.44 5.91
C ALA A 312 0.15 -9.56 7.08
N ASP A 313 0.04 -10.17 8.26
CA ASP A 313 -0.10 -9.50 9.55
C ASP A 313 -1.19 -8.43 9.62
N PHE A 314 -2.41 -8.80 9.23
CA PHE A 314 -3.54 -7.88 9.35
C PHE A 314 -3.92 -7.71 10.81
N GLU A 315 -4.08 -6.46 11.23
CA GLU A 315 -4.54 -6.07 12.56
C GLU A 315 -5.61 -5.00 12.45
N ILE A 316 -6.68 -5.15 13.21
CA ILE A 316 -7.68 -4.11 13.47
C ILE A 316 -7.73 -3.87 14.97
N SER A 317 -7.53 -2.62 15.37
CA SER A 317 -7.61 -2.18 16.76
C SER A 317 -8.64 -1.08 16.95
N LYS A 318 -9.36 -1.10 18.07
CA LYS A 318 -10.20 0.02 18.52
C LYS A 318 -9.40 0.89 19.47
N GLY A 319 -9.43 2.20 19.27
CA GLY A 319 -8.77 3.19 20.12
C GLY A 319 -9.77 4.04 20.91
N LYS A 320 -9.30 4.65 21.99
CA LYS A 320 -9.91 5.81 22.64
C LYS A 320 -8.83 6.85 22.89
N THR A 321 -9.18 8.13 22.81
CA THR A 321 -8.28 9.19 23.31
C THR A 321 -8.01 8.96 24.80
N PRO A 322 -6.77 9.17 25.29
CA PRO A 322 -6.39 8.92 26.67
C PRO A 322 -7.23 9.66 27.72
#